data_AF-A0A7C4EGG1-F1
#
_entry.id   AF-A0A7C4EGG1-F1
#
_cell.length_a   1.000
_cell.length_b   1.000
_cell.length_c   1.000
_cell.angle_alpha   90.00
_cell.angle_beta   90.00
_cell.angle_gamma   90.00
#
_symmetry.space_group_name_H-M   'P 1'
#
loop_
_entity.id
_entity.type
_entity.pdbx_description
1 polymer ?
#
loop_
_entity_poly.entity_id
_entity_poly.type
_entity_poly.pdbx_seq_one_letter_code
_entity_poly.pdbx_strand_id
1 'polypeptide(L)'
;MSKTPEPSPAEPAASPAPVVDYAPTPATSVGAEAWFSIGVGVILLLVYPYTAQWLVSLISNYKPPFLPITDSTGKVVPYPQSIFFMAHLSVFAFALVLVLDGLVLLSRRPALVGVALVLTVLAVLLNAYYILSSMGRGEALPILSALAVVFGVYIAIHQWRTLSQMR
;
A
#
# COMPACT_ATOMS: atom_id res chain seq x y z
N MET A 1 41.95 -77.46 4.93
CA MET A 1 41.15 -77.00 6.08
C MET A 1 40.54 -75.66 5.70
N SER A 2 39.26 -75.64 5.33
CA SER A 2 38.55 -74.42 4.92
C SER A 2 37.90 -73.78 6.15
N LYS A 3 38.27 -72.54 6.47
CA LYS A 3 37.65 -71.76 7.55
C LYS A 3 36.37 -71.12 7.01
N THR A 4 35.24 -71.51 7.58
CA THR A 4 33.93 -70.86 7.36
C THR A 4 34.03 -69.39 7.82
N PRO A 5 33.67 -68.40 6.99
CA PRO A 5 33.65 -67.01 7.40
C PRO A 5 32.54 -66.79 8.44
N GLU A 6 32.86 -66.06 9.52
CA GLU A 6 31.89 -65.67 10.55
C GLU A 6 30.82 -64.73 9.97
N PRO A 7 29.56 -64.85 10.41
CA PRO A 7 28.48 -63.96 9.99
C PRO A 7 28.72 -62.54 10.50
N SER A 8 28.66 -61.58 9.57
CA SER A 8 28.78 -60.15 9.84
C SER A 8 27.72 -59.69 10.86
N PRO A 9 28.08 -58.89 11.88
CA PRO A 9 27.13 -58.33 12.83
C PRO A 9 26.01 -57.58 12.11
N ALA A 10 24.76 -57.87 12.46
CA ALA A 10 23.60 -57.17 11.91
C ALA A 10 23.66 -55.68 12.29
N GLU A 11 23.68 -54.82 11.28
CA GLU A 11 23.66 -53.37 11.44
C GLU A 11 22.37 -52.94 12.16
N PRO A 12 22.43 -52.10 13.21
CA PRO A 12 21.24 -51.63 13.91
C PRO A 12 20.31 -50.92 12.93
N ALA A 13 19.04 -51.37 12.88
CA ALA A 13 18.03 -50.75 12.04
C ALA A 13 17.98 -49.23 12.29
N ALA A 14 18.19 -48.45 11.22
CA ALA A 14 18.18 -46.99 11.28
C ALA A 14 16.88 -46.52 11.93
N SER A 15 17.01 -45.72 13.00
CA SER A 15 15.87 -45.15 13.70
C SER A 15 15.03 -44.33 12.70
N PRO A 16 13.71 -44.54 12.60
CA PRO A 16 12.87 -43.82 11.66
C PRO A 16 12.98 -42.32 11.93
N ALA A 17 13.28 -41.54 10.89
CA ALA A 17 13.38 -40.10 10.99
C ALA A 17 12.09 -39.52 11.60
N PRO A 18 12.18 -38.50 12.47
CA PRO A 18 10.99 -37.89 13.07
C PRO A 18 10.06 -37.39 11.96
N VAL A 19 8.81 -37.86 12.01
CA VAL A 19 7.76 -37.37 11.12
C VAL A 19 7.53 -35.91 11.49
N VAL A 20 7.96 -35.01 10.62
CA VAL A 20 7.66 -33.58 10.75
C VAL A 20 6.17 -33.41 10.49
N ASP A 21 5.40 -33.21 11.55
CA ASP A 21 3.97 -32.92 11.47
C ASP A 21 3.80 -31.50 10.92
N TYR A 22 3.59 -31.40 9.61
CA TYR A 22 3.30 -30.15 8.94
C TYR A 22 1.84 -29.77 9.25
N ALA A 23 1.63 -29.17 10.42
CA ALA A 23 0.36 -28.53 10.72
C ALA A 23 0.02 -27.56 9.57
N PRO A 24 -1.20 -27.64 8.97
CA PRO A 24 -1.59 -26.73 7.92
C PRO A 24 -1.49 -25.29 8.42
N THR A 25 -0.67 -24.48 7.76
CA THR A 25 -0.58 -23.05 8.08
C THR A 25 -1.99 -22.46 7.95
N PRO A 26 -2.53 -21.78 8.98
CA PRO A 26 -3.87 -21.22 8.91
C PRO A 26 -3.96 -20.31 7.68
N ALA A 27 -4.98 -20.53 6.85
CA ALA A 27 -5.22 -19.70 5.68
C ALA A 27 -5.45 -18.26 6.14
N THR A 28 -4.45 -17.40 6.00
CA THR A 28 -4.54 -15.97 6.31
C THR A 28 -5.74 -15.40 5.55
N SER A 29 -6.67 -14.74 6.25
CA SER A 29 -7.92 -14.28 5.65
C SER A 29 -7.67 -13.06 4.75
N VAL A 30 -7.26 -13.31 3.50
CA VAL A 30 -7.02 -12.29 2.46
C VAL A 30 -8.24 -11.36 2.29
N GLY A 31 -9.45 -11.86 2.56
CA GLY A 31 -10.68 -11.08 2.44
C GLY A 31 -10.80 -9.92 3.43
N ALA A 32 -10.45 -10.11 4.71
CA ALA A 32 -10.65 -9.09 5.73
C ALA A 32 -9.73 -7.87 5.52
N GLU A 33 -8.47 -8.12 5.16
CA GLU A 33 -7.48 -7.08 4.87
C GLU A 33 -7.86 -6.26 3.63
N ALA A 34 -8.36 -6.92 2.58
CA ALA A 34 -8.84 -6.25 1.37
C ALA A 34 -9.99 -5.28 1.67
N TRP A 35 -11.00 -5.72 2.45
CA TRP A 35 -12.11 -4.86 2.84
C TRP A 35 -11.69 -3.72 3.75
N PHE A 36 -10.73 -3.95 4.66
CA PHE A 36 -10.19 -2.89 5.50
C PHE A 36 -9.48 -1.82 4.67
N SER A 37 -8.61 -2.21 3.74
CA SER A 37 -7.89 -1.29 2.86
C SER A 37 -8.86 -0.46 2.00
N ILE A 38 -9.86 -1.12 1.38
CA ILE A 38 -10.92 -0.44 0.62
C ILE A 38 -11.70 0.53 1.51
N GLY A 39 -12.14 0.09 2.68
CA GLY A 39 -12.92 0.90 3.61
C GLY A 39 -12.18 2.17 4.03
N VAL A 40 -10.92 2.04 4.45
CA VAL A 40 -10.08 3.19 4.83
C VAL A 40 -9.84 4.11 3.65
N GLY A 41 -9.52 3.56 2.46
CA GLY A 41 -9.33 4.35 1.25
C GLY A 41 -10.58 5.14 0.86
N VAL A 42 -11.76 4.52 0.88
CA VAL A 42 -13.04 5.19 0.58
C VAL A 42 -13.32 6.29 1.61
N ILE A 43 -13.13 6.03 2.90
CA ILE A 43 -13.33 7.04 3.95
C ILE A 43 -12.41 8.24 3.70
N LEU A 44 -11.13 8.03 3.40
CA LEU A 44 -10.19 9.12 3.11
C LEU A 44 -10.61 9.92 1.87
N LEU A 45 -11.10 9.27 0.81
CA LEU A 45 -11.61 9.95 -0.39
C LEU A 45 -12.83 10.83 -0.08
N LEU A 46 -13.71 10.38 0.82
CA LEU A 46 -14.90 11.12 1.24
C LEU A 46 -14.56 12.30 2.17
N VAL A 47 -13.57 12.12 3.05
CA VAL A 47 -13.10 13.19 3.96
C VAL A 47 -12.33 14.28 3.21
N TYR A 48 -11.62 13.94 2.12
CA TYR A 48 -10.84 14.88 1.30
C TYR A 48 -11.37 15.01 -0.14
N PRO A 49 -12.60 15.53 -0.34
CA PRO A 49 -13.24 15.53 -1.65
C PRO A 49 -12.67 16.57 -2.62
N TYR A 50 -11.92 17.58 -2.12
CA TYR A 50 -11.49 18.73 -2.90
C TYR A 50 -10.63 18.36 -4.11
N THR A 51 -9.74 17.37 -3.97
CA THR A 51 -8.91 16.90 -5.09
C THR A 51 -9.76 16.23 -6.16
N ALA A 52 -10.73 15.40 -5.76
CA ALA A 52 -11.66 14.76 -6.70
C ALA A 52 -12.52 15.80 -7.43
N GLN A 53 -13.08 16.76 -6.70
CA GLN A 53 -13.87 17.85 -7.26
C GLN A 53 -13.05 18.71 -8.24
N TRP A 54 -11.79 18.98 -7.91
CA TRP A 54 -10.87 19.67 -8.82
C TRP A 54 -10.61 18.86 -10.09
N LEU A 55 -10.32 17.57 -9.98
CA LEU A 55 -10.14 16.69 -11.16
C LEU A 55 -11.40 16.67 -12.04
N VAL A 56 -12.59 16.58 -11.45
CA VAL A 56 -13.86 16.65 -12.17
C VAL A 56 -14.03 18.00 -12.88
N SER A 57 -13.60 19.10 -12.26
CA SER A 57 -13.65 20.43 -12.87
C SER A 57 -12.70 20.60 -14.07
N LEU A 58 -11.67 19.75 -14.21
CA LEU A 58 -10.77 19.79 -15.38
C LEU A 58 -11.42 19.17 -16.62
N ILE A 59 -12.32 18.21 -16.42
CA ILE A 59 -12.96 17.43 -17.51
C ILE A 59 -14.42 17.82 -17.75
N SER A 60 -15.00 18.68 -16.91
CA SER A 60 -16.39 19.09 -16.99
C SER A 60 -16.55 20.58 -16.73
N ASN A 61 -17.69 21.15 -17.14
CA ASN A 61 -18.04 22.54 -16.81
C ASN A 61 -18.46 22.73 -15.35
N TYR A 62 -18.30 21.71 -14.50
CA TYR A 62 -18.60 21.79 -13.08
C TYR A 62 -17.64 22.76 -12.39
N LYS A 63 -18.20 23.76 -11.70
CA LYS A 63 -17.46 24.69 -10.85
C LYS A 63 -17.70 24.27 -9.40
N PRO A 64 -16.75 23.58 -8.75
CA PRO A 64 -16.94 23.15 -7.38
C PRO A 64 -17.11 24.37 -6.48
N PRO A 65 -17.98 24.30 -5.46
CA PRO A 65 -18.10 25.36 -4.46
C PRO A 65 -16.91 25.31 -3.50
N PHE A 66 -15.69 25.54 -4.03
CA PHE A 66 -14.52 25.70 -3.18
C PHE A 66 -14.75 26.89 -2.26
N LEU A 67 -14.47 26.70 -0.96
CA LEU A 67 -14.42 27.83 -0.04
C LEU A 67 -13.36 28.81 -0.56
N PRO A 68 -13.67 30.11 -0.67
CA PRO A 68 -12.72 31.09 -1.18
C PRO A 68 -11.52 31.15 -0.23
N ILE A 69 -10.36 30.71 -0.72
CA ILE A 69 -9.09 30.84 -0.01
C ILE A 69 -8.57 32.23 -0.35
N THR A 70 -8.50 33.13 0.63
CA THR A 70 -8.02 34.50 0.42
C THR A 70 -6.59 34.66 0.89
N ASP A 71 -5.79 35.41 0.14
CA ASP A 71 -4.46 35.83 0.59
C ASP A 71 -4.52 37.00 1.59
N SER A 72 -3.35 37.45 2.04
CA SER A 72 -3.20 38.61 2.94
C SER A 72 -3.76 39.92 2.39
N THR A 73 -4.01 40.01 1.08
CA THR A 73 -4.58 41.17 0.39
C THR A 73 -6.09 41.03 0.15
N GLY A 74 -6.70 39.92 0.59
CA GLY A 74 -8.11 39.61 0.37
C GLY A 74 -8.42 39.08 -1.04
N LYS A 75 -7.40 38.81 -1.86
CA LYS A 75 -7.60 38.23 -3.21
C LYS A 75 -7.84 36.74 -3.10
N VAL A 76 -8.79 36.24 -3.89
CA VAL A 76 -9.09 34.81 -3.98
C VAL A 76 -7.96 34.08 -4.70
N VAL A 77 -7.35 33.12 -4.02
CA VAL A 77 -6.30 32.23 -4.52
C VAL A 77 -6.96 30.99 -5.12
N PRO A 78 -6.67 30.65 -6.39
CA PRO A 78 -7.11 29.40 -6.99
C PRO A 78 -6.67 28.17 -6.19
N TYR A 79 -7.54 27.16 -6.06
CA TYR A 79 -7.26 25.96 -5.27
C TYR A 79 -5.88 25.31 -5.56
N PRO A 80 -5.45 25.11 -6.83
CA PRO A 80 -4.14 24.52 -7.12
C PRO A 80 -2.93 25.35 -6.65
N GLN A 81 -3.13 26.65 -6.42
CA GLN A 81 -2.11 27.56 -5.91
C GLN A 81 -2.14 27.67 -4.38
N SER A 82 -3.12 27.04 -3.73
CA SER A 82 -3.24 27.06 -2.28
C SER A 82 -2.25 26.11 -1.59
N ILE A 83 -1.89 26.44 -0.35
CA ILE A 83 -1.04 25.58 0.50
C ILE A 83 -1.67 24.21 0.78
N PHE A 84 -2.99 24.11 0.71
CA PHE A 84 -3.75 22.88 0.98
C PHE A 84 -3.73 21.90 -0.19
N PHE A 85 -3.44 22.37 -1.40
CA PHE A 85 -3.50 21.54 -2.60
C PHE A 85 -2.60 20.31 -2.50
N MET A 86 -1.32 20.51 -2.15
CA MET A 86 -0.37 19.40 -2.04
C MET A 86 -0.73 18.44 -0.92
N ALA A 87 -1.24 18.95 0.20
CA ALA A 87 -1.72 18.13 1.31
C ALA A 87 -2.87 17.21 0.85
N HIS A 88 -3.92 17.80 0.27
CA HIS A 88 -5.09 17.07 -0.20
C HIS A 88 -4.76 16.12 -1.36
N LEU A 89 -3.85 16.52 -2.27
CA LEU A 89 -3.43 15.68 -3.39
C LEU A 89 -2.66 14.45 -2.91
N SER A 90 -1.75 14.62 -1.95
CA SER A 90 -0.96 13.52 -1.39
C SER A 90 -1.83 12.49 -0.66
N VAL A 91 -2.77 12.95 0.16
CA VAL A 91 -3.74 12.08 0.86
C VAL A 91 -4.69 11.41 -0.13
N PHE A 92 -5.17 12.13 -1.14
CA PHE A 92 -6.03 11.57 -2.19
C PHE A 92 -5.33 10.46 -2.98
N ALA A 93 -4.06 10.68 -3.37
CA ALA A 93 -3.27 9.67 -4.08
C ALA A 93 -3.07 8.40 -3.24
N PHE A 94 -2.78 8.54 -1.94
CA PHE A 94 -2.66 7.41 -1.03
C PHE A 94 -3.99 6.68 -0.84
N ALA A 95 -5.09 7.41 -0.69
CA ALA A 95 -6.42 6.83 -0.55
C ALA A 95 -6.83 6.01 -1.78
N LEU A 96 -6.51 6.48 -2.99
CA LEU A 96 -6.69 5.71 -4.22
C LEU A 96 -5.87 4.41 -4.21
N VAL A 97 -4.62 4.47 -3.75
CA VAL A 97 -3.76 3.29 -3.64
C VAL A 97 -4.36 2.25 -2.69
N LEU A 98 -4.92 2.65 -1.54
CA LEU A 98 -5.59 1.72 -0.62
C LEU A 98 -6.78 1.00 -1.27
N VAL A 99 -7.62 1.74 -1.99
CA VAL A 99 -8.75 1.14 -2.72
C VAL A 99 -8.25 0.16 -3.77
N LEU A 100 -7.24 0.56 -4.57
CA LEU A 100 -6.67 -0.30 -5.60
C LEU A 100 -5.99 -1.53 -5.03
N ASP A 101 -5.24 -1.40 -3.94
CA ASP A 101 -4.57 -2.52 -3.27
C ASP A 101 -5.59 -3.56 -2.79
N GLY A 102 -6.66 -3.13 -2.12
CA GLY A 102 -7.72 -4.06 -1.70
C GLY A 102 -8.43 -4.73 -2.88
N LEU A 103 -8.66 -4.01 -4.00
CA LEU A 103 -9.21 -4.61 -5.22
C LEU A 103 -8.25 -5.63 -5.86
N VAL A 104 -6.95 -5.36 -5.82
CA VAL A 104 -5.91 -6.25 -6.34
C VAL A 104 -5.82 -7.53 -5.52
N LEU A 105 -5.90 -7.45 -4.19
CA LEU A 105 -5.92 -8.61 -3.30
C LEU A 105 -7.08 -9.57 -3.62
N LEU A 106 -8.22 -9.03 -4.07
CA LEU A 106 -9.37 -9.82 -4.51
C LEU A 106 -9.17 -10.44 -5.91
N SER A 107 -8.52 -9.74 -6.85
CA SER A 107 -8.37 -10.20 -8.23
C SER A 107 -7.20 -11.17 -8.44
N ARG A 108 -6.09 -11.05 -7.67
CA ARG A 108 -4.86 -11.85 -7.76
C ARG A 108 -4.22 -11.91 -9.16
N ARG A 109 -4.46 -10.93 -10.04
CA ARG A 109 -3.86 -10.87 -11.38
C ARG A 109 -2.49 -10.19 -11.35
N PRO A 110 -1.39 -10.80 -11.84
CA PRO A 110 -0.04 -10.26 -11.72
C PRO A 110 0.11 -8.89 -12.39
N ALA A 111 -0.53 -8.66 -13.53
CA ALA A 111 -0.52 -7.36 -14.20
C ALA A 111 -1.13 -6.25 -13.33
N LEU A 112 -2.24 -6.53 -12.63
CA LEU A 112 -2.88 -5.56 -11.74
C LEU A 112 -2.03 -5.30 -10.49
N VAL A 113 -1.38 -6.34 -9.93
CA VAL A 113 -0.43 -6.17 -8.82
C VAL A 113 0.75 -5.29 -9.24
N GLY A 114 1.28 -5.47 -10.46
CA GLY A 114 2.34 -4.63 -11.02
C GLY A 114 1.94 -3.16 -11.14
N VAL A 115 0.74 -2.89 -11.67
CA VAL A 115 0.21 -1.53 -11.78
C VAL A 115 0.01 -0.90 -10.40
N ALA A 116 -0.60 -1.63 -9.46
CA ALA A 116 -0.80 -1.15 -8.10
C ALA A 116 0.52 -0.86 -7.38
N LEU A 117 1.56 -1.66 -7.60
CA LEU A 117 2.89 -1.42 -7.07
C LEU A 117 3.48 -0.09 -7.57
N VAL A 118 3.42 0.16 -8.88
CA VAL A 118 3.91 1.43 -9.44
C VAL A 118 3.15 2.61 -8.83
N LEU A 119 1.82 2.53 -8.76
CA LEU A 119 1.00 3.60 -8.16
C LEU A 119 1.31 3.80 -6.66
N THR A 120 1.54 2.72 -5.93
CA THR A 120 1.93 2.76 -4.51
C THR A 120 3.25 3.50 -4.33
N VAL A 121 4.26 3.16 -5.13
CA VAL A 121 5.57 3.84 -5.08
C VAL A 121 5.43 5.33 -5.40
N LEU A 122 4.66 5.68 -6.44
CA LEU A 122 4.42 7.09 -6.79
C LEU A 122 3.69 7.84 -5.66
N ALA A 123 2.70 7.23 -5.02
CA ALA A 123 1.99 7.83 -3.90
C ALA A 123 2.91 8.02 -2.68
N VAL A 124 3.77 7.04 -2.37
CA VAL A 124 4.78 7.15 -1.31
C VAL A 124 5.75 8.29 -1.59
N LEU A 125 6.27 8.39 -2.82
CA LEU A 125 7.19 9.47 -3.20
C LEU A 125 6.51 10.84 -3.11
N LEU A 126 5.26 10.97 -3.56
CA LEU A 126 4.49 12.19 -3.44
C LEU A 126 4.28 12.61 -1.98
N ASN A 127 3.92 11.66 -1.11
CA ASN A 127 3.74 11.93 0.32
C ASN A 127 5.07 12.29 1.02
N ALA A 128 6.16 11.58 0.68
CA ALA A 128 7.50 11.90 1.19
C ALA A 128 7.96 13.30 0.76
N TYR A 129 7.76 13.65 -0.51
CA TYR A 129 8.04 14.99 -1.03
C TYR A 129 7.27 16.06 -0.26
N TYR A 130 5.97 15.85 -0.02
CA TYR A 130 5.16 16.81 0.73
C TYR A 130 5.63 16.97 2.18
N ILE A 131 6.00 15.88 2.87
CA ILE A 131 6.60 15.95 4.22
C ILE A 131 7.86 16.81 4.22
N LEU A 132 8.80 16.55 3.30
CA LEU A 132 10.06 17.29 3.21
C LEU A 132 9.83 18.77 2.89
N SER A 133 8.91 19.07 1.96
CA SER A 133 8.54 20.44 1.59
C SER A 133 7.85 21.19 2.74
N SER A 134 6.95 20.53 3.46
CA SER A 134 6.23 21.09 4.61
C SER A 134 7.19 21.41 5.76
N MET A 135 8.03 20.45 6.15
CA MET A 135 9.05 20.65 7.19
C MET A 135 10.09 21.70 6.80
N GLY A 136 10.48 21.77 5.52
CA GLY A 136 11.38 22.80 5.00
C GLY A 136 10.82 24.23 5.10
N ARG A 137 9.50 24.38 5.20
CA ARG A 137 8.81 25.67 5.43
C ARG A 137 8.55 25.95 6.92
N GLY A 138 9.01 25.08 7.83
CA GLY A 138 8.78 25.20 9.27
C GLY A 138 7.38 24.78 9.73
N GLU A 139 6.60 24.11 8.87
CA GLU A 139 5.31 23.54 9.25
C GLU A 139 5.50 22.30 10.13
N ALA A 140 4.49 21.98 10.95
CA ALA A 140 4.48 20.75 11.74
C ALA A 140 4.42 19.50 10.83
N LEU A 141 4.88 18.36 11.35
CA LEU A 141 4.87 17.10 10.60
C LEU A 141 3.44 16.74 10.14
N PRO A 142 3.20 16.62 8.81
CA PRO A 142 1.87 16.25 8.32
C PRO A 142 1.62 14.75 8.59
N ILE A 143 0.91 14.47 9.67
CA ILE A 143 0.70 13.11 10.21
C ILE A 143 0.11 12.16 9.16
N LEU A 144 -0.90 12.60 8.40
CA LEU A 144 -1.54 11.74 7.40
C LEU A 144 -0.58 11.34 6.28
N SER A 145 0.27 12.25 5.82
CA SER A 145 1.27 11.94 4.81
C SER A 145 2.38 11.06 5.37
N ALA A 146 2.77 11.23 6.64
CA ALA A 146 3.71 10.34 7.31
C ALA A 146 3.16 8.90 7.41
N LEU A 147 1.88 8.77 7.80
CA LEU A 147 1.19 7.47 7.80
C LEU A 147 1.12 6.87 6.39
N ALA A 148 0.81 7.68 5.38
CA ALA A 148 0.78 7.25 3.98
C ALA A 148 2.14 6.69 3.51
N VAL A 149 3.26 7.31 3.91
CA VAL A 149 4.60 6.79 3.61
C VAL A 149 4.83 5.45 4.30
N VAL A 150 4.55 5.35 5.60
CA VAL A 150 4.78 4.11 6.38
C VAL A 150 3.94 2.95 5.83
N PHE A 151 2.64 3.15 5.67
CA PHE A 151 1.74 2.12 5.14
C PHE A 151 2.00 1.84 3.67
N GLY A 152 2.30 2.85 2.86
CA GLY A 152 2.60 2.67 1.44
C GLY A 152 3.89 1.86 1.21
N VAL A 153 4.94 2.06 2.01
CA VAL A 153 6.16 1.24 1.95
C VAL A 153 5.84 -0.21 2.31
N TYR A 154 5.05 -0.43 3.36
CA TYR A 154 4.61 -1.77 3.75
C TYR A 154 3.84 -2.47 2.62
N ILE A 155 2.86 -1.78 2.01
CA ILE A 155 2.06 -2.29 0.88
C ILE A 155 2.97 -2.61 -0.32
N ALA A 156 3.91 -1.73 -0.66
CA ALA A 156 4.84 -1.95 -1.77
C ALA A 156 5.70 -3.21 -1.58
N ILE A 157 6.21 -3.45 -0.36
CA ILE A 157 6.96 -4.67 -0.04
C ILE A 157 6.07 -5.91 -0.18
N HIS A 158 4.83 -5.84 0.29
CA HIS A 158 3.87 -6.94 0.19
C HIS A 158 3.52 -7.27 -1.27
N GLN A 159 3.23 -6.26 -2.09
CA GLN A 159 2.95 -6.41 -3.51
C GLN A 159 4.16 -6.95 -4.29
N TRP A 160 5.38 -6.51 -3.96
CA TRP A 160 6.61 -7.04 -4.56
C TRP A 160 6.82 -8.53 -4.27
N ARG A 161 6.61 -8.95 -3.03
CA ARG A 161 6.67 -10.37 -2.64
C ARG A 161 5.62 -11.19 -3.38
N THR A 162 4.40 -10.68 -3.45
CA THR A 162 3.29 -11.31 -4.17
C THR A 162 3.63 -11.51 -5.65
N LEU A 163 4.19 -10.49 -6.32
CA LEU A 163 4.63 -10.59 -7.71
C LEU A 163 5.76 -11.60 -7.90
N SER A 164 6.68 -11.65 -6.95
CA SER A 164 7.83 -12.57 -7.01
C SER A 164 7.40 -14.03 -6.85
N GLN A 165 6.31 -14.30 -6.11
CA GLN A 165 5.72 -15.64 -5.96
C GLN A 165 4.88 -16.08 -7.17
N MET A 166 4.42 -15.14 -8.00
CA MET A 166 3.63 -15.42 -9.21
C MET A 166 4.49 -15.68 -10.46
N ARG A 167 5.80 -15.44 -10.39
CA ARG A 167 6.77 -15.71 -11.45
C ARG A 167 7.39 -17.08 -11.26
#